data_AF-A0AA45US76-F1
#
_entry.id   AF-A0AA45US76-F1
#
_cell.length_a   1.000
_cell.length_b   1.000
_cell.length_c   1.000
_cell.angle_alpha   90.00
_cell.angle_beta   90.00
_cell.angle_gamma   90.00
#
_symmetry.space_group_name_H-M   'P 1'
#
loop_
_entity.id
_entity.type
_entity.pdbx_description
1 polymer ?
#
loop_
_entity_poly.entity_id
_entity_poly.type
_entity_poly.pdbx_seq_one_letter_code
_entity_poly.pdbx_strand_id
1 'polypeptide(L)'
;MEISNSSIGKEICKTTRKSSSDKYGVYADSTGTKSGNDDTSLCGDSGRPGSGGSDSPQALKEFIAVTLKDYKNWPTSTEKSLGTASPKPVTNDNAEAVAKDLTKLTPEEKTIVAGLLAKTIEGGEVVEICVSP
;
A
#
# COMPACT_ATOMS: atom_id res chain seq x y z
N MET A 1 8.36 -14.03 -11.74
CA MET A 1 8.38 -12.70 -12.39
C MET A 1 8.68 -11.70 -11.29
N GLU A 2 9.90 -11.16 -11.29
CA GLU A 2 10.46 -10.35 -10.22
C GLU A 2 10.11 -8.88 -10.49
N ILE A 3 9.08 -8.33 -9.82
CA ILE A 3 8.73 -6.88 -9.92
C ILE A 3 9.86 -6.01 -9.33
N SER A 4 10.72 -6.61 -8.50
CA SER A 4 11.95 -6.05 -7.94
C SER A 4 12.89 -5.40 -8.98
N ASN A 5 12.89 -5.84 -10.24
CA ASN A 5 13.75 -5.29 -11.31
C ASN A 5 12.99 -4.60 -12.45
N SER A 6 11.67 -4.51 -12.34
CA SER A 6 10.83 -3.94 -13.38
C SER A 6 10.32 -2.55 -12.96
N SER A 7 10.32 -1.60 -13.90
CA SER A 7 9.79 -0.25 -13.69
C SER A 7 8.30 -0.24 -13.30
N ILE A 8 7.59 -1.35 -13.54
CA ILE A 8 6.12 -1.48 -13.41
C ILE A 8 5.65 -1.18 -11.99
N GLY A 9 6.35 -1.72 -10.98
CA GLY A 9 5.93 -1.57 -9.58
C GLY A 9 6.25 -0.22 -8.96
N LYS A 10 7.02 0.65 -9.66
CA LYS A 10 7.53 1.91 -9.10
C LYS A 10 6.50 3.04 -9.11
N GLU A 11 5.47 2.91 -9.95
CA GLU A 11 4.41 3.93 -10.09
C GLU A 11 3.11 3.56 -9.36
N ILE A 12 2.97 2.30 -8.94
CA ILE A 12 1.81 1.86 -8.16
C ILE A 12 2.08 2.09 -6.68
N CYS A 13 1.12 2.74 -5.98
CA CYS A 13 1.26 3.09 -4.57
C CYS A 13 2.55 3.85 -4.29
N LYS A 14 2.97 4.70 -5.22
CA LYS A 14 4.18 5.50 -5.04
C LYS A 14 3.91 6.56 -3.99
N THR A 15 4.54 6.41 -2.82
CA THR A 15 4.46 7.42 -1.76
C THR A 15 4.94 8.77 -2.25
N THR A 16 4.36 9.83 -1.68
CA THR A 16 4.59 11.21 -2.11
C THR A 16 5.18 12.07 -1.00
N ARG A 17 5.58 13.29 -1.34
CA ARG A 17 6.00 14.34 -0.42
C ARG A 17 5.15 15.58 -0.69
N LYS A 18 4.85 16.37 0.35
CA LYS A 18 4.00 17.56 0.20
C LYS A 18 4.74 18.73 -0.46
N SER A 19 6.02 18.89 -0.12
CA SER A 19 6.93 19.88 -0.69
C SER A 19 8.24 19.23 -1.11
N SER A 20 9.05 19.92 -1.92
CA SER A 20 10.35 19.41 -2.37
C SER A 20 11.36 19.19 -1.25
N SER A 21 11.23 19.93 -0.14
CA SER A 21 12.03 19.79 1.08
C SER A 21 11.56 18.68 2.01
N ASP A 22 10.34 18.18 1.81
CA ASP A 22 9.74 17.17 2.67
C ASP A 22 10.20 15.76 2.25
N LYS A 23 10.08 14.82 3.18
CA LYS A 23 10.34 13.40 2.93
C LYS A 23 9.09 12.66 2.47
N TYR A 24 9.31 11.46 1.97
CA TYR A 24 8.25 10.56 1.52
C TYR A 24 7.62 9.83 2.71
N GLY A 25 6.36 9.44 2.56
CA GLY A 25 5.68 8.53 3.50
C GLY A 25 6.40 7.18 3.59
N VAL A 26 6.24 6.51 4.72
CA VAL A 26 6.85 5.20 4.97
C VAL A 26 5.75 4.17 5.16
N TYR A 27 5.72 3.14 4.32
CA TYR A 27 4.77 2.05 4.47
C TYR A 27 4.97 1.32 5.79
N ALA A 28 3.85 1.09 6.47
CA ALA A 28 3.76 0.49 7.80
C ALA A 28 2.49 -0.36 7.89
N ASP A 29 2.30 -1.01 9.04
CA ASP A 29 1.11 -1.80 9.37
C ASP A 29 -0.13 -0.94 9.64
N SER A 30 0.06 0.34 9.96
CA SER A 30 -0.98 1.30 10.29
C SER A 30 -0.54 2.74 10.00
N THR A 31 -1.52 3.63 9.82
CA THR A 31 -1.31 5.05 9.54
C THR A 31 -1.27 5.84 10.85
N GLY A 32 -0.17 6.57 11.06
CA GLY A 32 0.00 7.44 12.23
C GLY A 32 -0.52 8.87 12.02
N THR A 33 -0.44 9.68 13.08
CA THR A 33 -0.68 11.13 12.95
C THR A 33 0.54 11.80 12.30
N LYS A 34 0.30 12.65 11.29
CA LYS A 34 1.35 13.38 10.56
C LYS A 34 1.99 14.51 11.37
N SER A 35 1.63 14.72 12.64
CA SER A 35 2.37 15.64 13.51
C SER A 35 3.71 15.05 13.99
N GLY A 36 3.84 13.71 13.99
CA GLY A 36 5.00 13.03 14.57
C GLY A 36 5.34 11.66 13.97
N ASN A 37 4.50 11.14 13.06
CA ASN A 37 4.71 9.84 12.44
C ASN A 37 4.81 9.98 10.93
N ASP A 38 5.69 9.16 10.36
CA ASP A 38 5.91 9.08 8.92
C ASP A 38 5.22 7.83 8.32
N ASP A 39 4.77 6.93 9.21
CA ASP A 39 4.07 5.68 8.94
C ASP A 39 2.74 5.90 8.22
N THR A 40 2.50 5.11 7.19
CA THR A 40 1.24 5.05 6.46
C THR A 40 0.93 3.61 6.04
N SER A 41 -0.35 3.25 6.15
CA SER A 41 -0.88 2.03 5.53
C SER A 41 -1.73 2.35 4.29
N LEU A 42 -1.69 3.60 3.81
CA LEU A 42 -2.46 4.07 2.67
C LEU A 42 -1.59 4.13 1.40
N CYS A 43 -2.03 3.44 0.35
CA CYS A 43 -1.43 3.43 -0.97
C CYS A 43 -1.28 4.86 -1.53
N GLY A 44 -0.06 5.25 -1.93
CA GLY A 44 0.27 6.56 -2.46
C GLY A 44 0.32 7.73 -1.47
N ASP A 45 0.19 7.50 -0.16
CA ASP A 45 0.12 8.58 0.83
C ASP A 45 1.42 9.40 0.91
N SER A 46 1.27 10.63 1.39
CA SER A 46 2.34 11.60 1.55
C SER A 46 3.05 11.46 2.90
N GLY A 47 4.34 11.82 2.95
CA GLY A 47 5.03 12.06 4.21
C GLY A 47 4.42 13.23 4.99
N ARG A 48 4.77 13.34 6.27
CA ARG A 48 4.42 14.55 7.01
C ARG A 48 5.22 15.77 6.53
N PRO A 49 4.74 17.00 6.77
CA PRO A 49 5.56 18.18 6.57
C PRO A 49 6.85 18.11 7.40
N GLY A 50 7.97 18.54 6.82
CA GLY A 50 9.28 18.54 7.48
C GLY A 50 10.17 17.35 7.08
N SER A 51 11.19 17.11 7.90
CA SER A 51 12.29 16.20 7.57
C SER A 51 12.10 14.74 7.99
N GLY A 52 10.95 14.38 8.58
CA GLY A 52 10.64 13.00 8.98
C GLY A 52 10.10 12.17 7.81
N GLY A 53 10.64 10.96 7.62
CA GLY A 53 10.20 10.00 6.61
C GLY A 53 11.35 9.42 5.78
N SER A 54 11.01 8.90 4.60
CA SER A 54 11.99 8.30 3.68
C SER A 54 12.61 9.32 2.73
N ASP A 55 13.90 9.16 2.44
CA ASP A 55 14.61 9.96 1.42
C ASP A 55 14.19 9.62 -0.02
N SER A 56 13.63 8.42 -0.23
CA SER A 56 13.18 7.92 -1.52
C SER A 56 11.74 7.44 -1.46
N PRO A 57 10.97 7.56 -2.56
CA PRO A 57 9.61 7.03 -2.58
C PRO A 57 9.65 5.51 -2.44
N GLN A 58 8.78 5.00 -1.58
CA GLN A 58 8.36 3.60 -1.56
C GLN A 58 7.19 3.39 -2.51
N ALA A 59 7.01 2.15 -2.99
CA ALA A 59 6.00 1.81 -3.98
C ALA A 59 5.35 0.44 -3.69
N LEU A 60 4.77 -0.20 -4.70
CA LEU A 60 4.03 -1.45 -4.60
C LEU A 60 4.79 -2.57 -3.86
N LYS A 61 6.12 -2.65 -4.05
CA LYS A 61 6.95 -3.66 -3.39
C LYS A 61 6.89 -3.50 -1.87
N GLU A 62 7.13 -2.30 -1.37
CA GLU A 62 7.09 -1.99 0.06
C GLU A 62 5.65 -2.06 0.60
N PHE A 63 4.67 -1.60 -0.18
CA PHE A 63 3.25 -1.71 0.18
C PHE A 63 2.84 -3.17 0.39
N ILE A 64 3.20 -4.08 -0.51
CA ILE A 64 2.94 -5.52 -0.35
C ILE A 64 3.71 -6.10 0.84
N ALA A 65 5.01 -5.84 0.92
CA ALA A 65 5.88 -6.46 1.90
C ALA A 65 5.60 -6.02 3.35
N VAL A 66 5.15 -4.78 3.54
CA VAL A 66 4.97 -4.18 4.86
C VAL A 66 3.50 -3.99 5.20
N THR A 67 2.72 -3.40 4.28
CA THR A 67 1.34 -2.97 4.57
C THR A 67 0.31 -4.06 4.33
N LEU A 68 0.42 -4.84 3.26
CA LEU A 68 -0.50 -5.95 2.97
C LEU A 68 -0.07 -7.29 3.61
N LYS A 69 0.96 -7.27 4.45
CA LYS A 69 1.43 -8.45 5.16
C LYS A 69 0.30 -9.03 6.00
N ASP A 70 0.17 -10.36 5.98
CA ASP A 70 -0.86 -11.11 6.72
C ASP A 70 -2.30 -10.67 6.36
N TYR A 71 -2.54 -10.28 5.10
CA TYR A 71 -3.84 -9.86 4.55
C TYR A 71 -4.44 -8.60 5.18
N LYS A 72 -3.63 -7.81 5.91
CA LYS A 72 -4.07 -6.57 6.53
C LYS A 72 -4.22 -5.44 5.52
N ASN A 73 -4.90 -4.38 5.93
CA ASN A 73 -5.00 -3.12 5.20
C ASN A 73 -5.66 -3.22 3.80
N TRP A 74 -6.29 -4.35 3.48
CA TRP A 74 -7.08 -4.53 2.26
C TRP A 74 -8.56 -4.78 2.60
N PRO A 75 -9.52 -4.11 1.93
CA PRO A 75 -9.35 -3.04 0.93
C PRO A 75 -9.14 -1.64 1.54
N THR A 76 -9.16 -1.53 2.87
CA THR A 76 -9.14 -0.25 3.61
C THR A 76 -7.90 -0.15 4.48
N SER A 77 -7.28 1.02 4.52
CA SER A 77 -6.15 1.35 5.38
C SER A 77 -6.53 1.27 6.87
N THR A 78 -5.53 1.07 7.75
CA THR A 78 -5.74 0.99 9.20
C THR A 78 -5.15 2.22 9.87
N GLU A 79 -5.81 2.74 10.89
CA GLU A 79 -5.22 3.77 11.75
C GLU A 79 -4.51 3.17 12.96
N LYS A 80 -3.38 3.77 13.35
CA LYS A 80 -2.58 3.32 14.50
C LYS A 80 -3.33 3.42 15.82
N SER A 81 -4.11 4.49 15.98
CA SER A 81 -5.03 4.71 17.09
C SER A 81 -6.30 5.38 16.56
N LEU A 82 -7.47 4.93 17.05
CA LEU A 82 -8.77 5.41 16.62
C LEU A 82 -8.89 6.94 16.67
N GLY A 83 -9.25 7.55 15.55
CA GLY A 83 -9.45 8.97 15.38
C GLY A 83 -8.16 9.81 15.20
N THR A 84 -6.98 9.19 15.16
CA THR A 84 -5.69 9.92 15.16
C THR A 84 -4.98 9.96 13.82
N ALA A 85 -5.30 9.04 12.91
CA ALA A 85 -4.64 8.98 11.62
C ALA A 85 -4.91 10.22 10.78
N SER A 86 -3.90 10.62 10.01
CA SER A 86 -4.02 11.66 9.00
C SER A 86 -3.32 11.17 7.73
N PRO A 87 -4.06 10.85 6.65
CA PRO A 87 -5.52 10.88 6.54
C PRO A 87 -6.19 9.81 7.42
N LYS A 88 -7.47 10.03 7.75
CA LYS A 88 -8.29 8.98 8.37
C LYS A 88 -8.64 7.93 7.32
N PRO A 89 -8.70 6.64 7.69
CA PRO A 89 -9.16 5.60 6.79
C PRO A 89 -10.55 5.91 6.23
N VAL A 90 -10.72 5.66 4.93
CA VAL A 90 -12.00 5.70 4.24
C VAL A 90 -12.25 4.32 3.67
N THR A 91 -13.48 3.83 3.73
CA THR A 91 -13.85 2.52 3.18
C THR A 91 -13.32 2.36 1.76
N ASN A 92 -12.53 1.31 1.53
CA ASN A 92 -11.91 0.94 0.25
C ASN A 92 -10.81 1.89 -0.27
N ASP A 93 -10.27 2.79 0.55
CA ASP A 93 -9.26 3.77 0.12
C ASP A 93 -8.03 3.15 -0.58
N ASN A 94 -7.52 2.02 -0.09
CA ASN A 94 -6.41 1.30 -0.70
C ASN A 94 -6.81 0.66 -2.03
N ALA A 95 -7.99 0.04 -2.10
CA ALA A 95 -8.48 -0.54 -3.35
C ALA A 95 -8.69 0.51 -4.45
N GLU A 96 -9.27 1.66 -4.09
CA GLU A 96 -9.47 2.78 -5.01
C GLU A 96 -8.15 3.38 -5.49
N ALA A 97 -7.19 3.59 -4.57
CA ALA A 97 -5.86 4.12 -4.90
C ALA A 97 -5.09 3.18 -5.84
N VAL A 98 -5.07 1.87 -5.54
CA VAL A 98 -4.46 0.86 -6.42
C VAL A 98 -5.14 0.84 -7.78
N ALA A 99 -6.48 0.82 -7.84
CA ALA A 99 -7.23 0.80 -9.09
C ALA A 99 -6.90 2.04 -9.95
N LYS A 100 -6.80 3.21 -9.33
CA LYS A 100 -6.42 4.45 -10.00
C LYS A 100 -5.01 4.36 -10.60
N ASP A 101 -4.03 3.86 -9.86
CA ASP A 101 -2.67 3.73 -10.38
C ASP A 101 -2.58 2.68 -11.50
N LEU A 102 -3.33 1.57 -11.40
CA LEU A 102 -3.44 0.58 -12.46
C LEU A 102 -3.96 1.17 -13.78
N THR A 103 -4.77 2.24 -13.77
CA THR A 103 -5.23 2.86 -15.02
C THR A 103 -4.10 3.44 -15.86
N LYS A 104 -2.97 3.79 -15.23
CA LYS A 104 -1.81 4.44 -15.86
C LYS A 104 -0.86 3.46 -16.56
N LEU A 105 -1.05 2.16 -16.34
CA LEU A 105 -0.22 1.09 -16.91
C LEU A 105 -0.75 0.57 -18.25
N THR A 106 0.08 -0.13 -19.02
CA THR A 106 -0.40 -0.89 -20.19
C THR A 106 -1.23 -2.10 -19.74
N PRO A 107 -2.07 -2.69 -20.61
CA PRO A 107 -2.83 -3.90 -20.27
C PRO A 107 -1.96 -5.04 -19.75
N GLU A 108 -0.79 -5.29 -20.34
CA GLU A 108 0.14 -6.34 -19.94
C GLU A 108 0.69 -6.09 -18.53
N GLU A 109 1.10 -4.85 -18.26
CA GLU A 109 1.59 -4.42 -16.95
C GLU A 109 0.51 -4.56 -15.87
N LYS A 110 -0.75 -4.21 -16.20
CA LYS A 110 -1.89 -4.40 -15.29
C LYS A 110 -2.09 -5.87 -14.95
N THR A 111 -2.02 -6.77 -15.92
CA THR A 111 -2.17 -8.22 -15.67
C THR A 111 -1.09 -8.73 -14.71
N ILE A 112 0.14 -8.25 -14.86
CA ILE A 112 1.24 -8.65 -13.97
C ILE A 112 1.00 -8.17 -12.53
N VAL A 113 0.61 -6.90 -12.35
CA VAL A 113 0.35 -6.34 -11.02
C VAL A 113 -0.86 -6.99 -10.37
N ALA A 114 -1.95 -7.20 -11.13
CA ALA A 114 -3.15 -7.88 -10.64
C ALA A 114 -2.84 -9.31 -10.18
N GLY A 115 -2.03 -10.06 -10.93
CA GLY A 115 -1.60 -11.39 -10.54
C GLY A 115 -0.74 -11.42 -9.27
N LEU A 116 0.06 -10.39 -9.03
CA LEU A 116 0.83 -10.28 -7.78
C LEU A 116 -0.07 -9.94 -6.58
N LEU A 117 -0.99 -8.99 -6.77
CA LEU A 117 -1.94 -8.59 -5.74
C LEU A 117 -2.86 -9.74 -5.34
N ALA A 118 -3.37 -10.51 -6.31
CA ALA A 118 -4.19 -11.69 -6.05
C ALA A 118 -3.49 -12.67 -5.10
N LYS A 119 -2.23 -13.01 -5.37
CA LYS A 119 -1.42 -13.88 -4.50
C LYS A 119 -1.21 -13.33 -3.09
N THR A 120 -1.22 -12.01 -2.94
CA THR A 120 -0.96 -11.33 -1.66
C THR A 120 -2.23 -11.21 -0.83
N ILE A 121 -3.39 -11.05 -1.47
CA ILE A 121 -4.67 -10.78 -0.80
C ILE A 121 -5.49 -12.06 -0.55
N GLU A 122 -5.23 -13.15 -1.29
CA GLU A 122 -6.06 -14.36 -1.25
C GLU A 122 -5.70 -15.42 -0.20
N GLY A 123 -4.64 -15.30 0.60
CA GLY A 123 -4.11 -16.48 1.28
C GLY A 123 -4.87 -16.95 2.53
N GLY A 124 -6.03 -17.54 2.28
CA GLY A 124 -6.43 -18.77 2.93
C GLY A 124 -5.95 -19.95 2.10
N GLU A 125 -5.20 -20.85 2.73
CA GLU A 125 -5.27 -22.27 2.42
C GLU A 125 -6.71 -22.63 2.02
N VAL A 126 -6.90 -23.25 0.86
CA VAL A 126 -8.16 -23.93 0.56
C VAL A 126 -8.28 -25.01 1.63
N VAL A 127 -8.96 -24.70 2.74
CA VAL A 127 -9.47 -25.76 3.61
C VAL A 127 -10.56 -26.40 2.77
N GLU A 128 -10.16 -27.44 2.02
CA GLU A 128 -11.08 -28.47 1.58
C GLU A 128 -11.75 -28.97 2.85
N ILE A 129 -12.94 -28.44 3.14
CA ILE A 129 -13.85 -29.13 4.03
C ILE A 129 -14.15 -30.44 3.31
N CYS A 130 -13.41 -31.49 3.67
CA CYS A 130 -13.82 -32.85 3.41
C CYS A 130 -15.17 -33.01 4.09
N VAL A 131 -16.25 -32.78 3.35
CA VAL A 131 -17.58 -33.25 3.73
C VAL A 131 -17.44 -34.77 3.72
N SER A 132 -17.20 -35.34 4.89
CA SER A 132 -17.14 -36.78 5.07
C SER A 132 -18.55 -37.35 4.86
N PRO A 133 -18.66 -38.56 4.27
CA PRO A 133 -19.87 -39.09 3.64
C PRO A 133 -21.05 -39.34 4.57
#